data_AF-A0A3S7DES3-F1
#
_entry.id   AF-A0A3S7DES3-F1
#
_cell.length_a   1.000
_cell.length_b   1.000
_cell.length_c   1.000
_cell.angle_alpha   90.00
_cell.angle_beta   90.00
_cell.angle_gamma   90.00
#
_symmetry.space_group_name_H-M   'P 1'
#
loop_
_entity.id
_entity.type
_entity.pdbx_description
1 polymer ?
#
loop_
_entity_poly.entity_id
_entity_poly.type
_entity_poly.pdbx_seq_one_letter_code
_entity_poly.pdbx_strand_id
1 'polypeptide(L)' 'MDFLVNSREMALELSYVYVKYIYGKEKAEFQKPYSITDDNAYWKIEGKKPETLGGNFTILIAKKDGQVLNVIHTK' A
#
# COMPACT_ATOMS: atom_id res chain seq x y z
N MET A 1 -19.32 7.16 11.03
CA MET A 1 -17.94 7.68 11.04
C MET A 1 -17.57 7.78 9.58
N ASP A 2 -17.32 8.99 9.09
CA ASP A 2 -17.10 9.20 7.66
C ASP A 2 -15.64 8.90 7.34
N PHE A 3 -15.43 7.87 6.52
CA PHE A 3 -14.12 7.50 6.02
C PHE A 3 -13.90 8.12 4.64
N LEU A 4 -12.81 8.88 4.50
CA LEU A 4 -12.38 9.41 3.21
C LEU A 4 -12.00 8.27 2.26
N VAL A 5 -11.22 7.29 2.75
CA VAL A 5 -10.78 6.13 1.97
C VAL A 5 -11.72 4.96 2.22
N ASN A 6 -12.89 5.01 1.58
CA ASN A 6 -13.99 4.07 1.83
C ASN A 6 -14.07 2.90 0.85
N SER A 7 -13.23 2.86 -0.19
CA SER A 7 -13.20 1.77 -1.17
C SER A 7 -11.82 1.13 -1.27
N ARG A 8 -11.84 -0.15 -1.68
CA ARG A 8 -10.64 -0.93 -1.96
C ARG A 8 -9.83 -0.28 -3.09
N GLU A 9 -10.50 0.19 -4.13
CA GLU A 9 -9.91 0.79 -5.31
C GLU A 9 -9.16 2.08 -4.95
N MET A 10 -9.77 2.96 -4.17
CA MET A 10 -9.13 4.20 -3.71
C MET A 10 -7.89 3.91 -2.85
N ALA A 11 -7.97 2.92 -1.95
CA ALA A 11 -6.84 2.50 -1.14
C ALA A 11 -5.68 1.97 -2.00
N LEU A 12 -5.98 1.20 -3.04
CA LEU A 12 -4.98 0.71 -4.00
C LEU A 12 -4.35 1.86 -4.79
N GLU A 13 -5.14 2.82 -5.28
CA GLU A 13 -4.62 3.99 -6.00
C GLU A 13 -3.72 4.86 -5.11
N LEU A 14 -4.14 5.16 -3.88
CA LEU A 14 -3.33 5.89 -2.90
C LEU A 14 -2.05 5.14 -2.55
N SER A 15 -2.12 3.82 -2.35
CA SER A 15 -0.94 3.01 -2.08
C SER A 15 0.08 3.10 -3.22
N TYR A 16 -0.37 3.06 -4.48
CA TYR A 16 0.49 3.24 -5.63
C TYR A 16 1.12 4.63 -5.66
N VAL A 17 0.35 5.69 -5.39
CA VAL A 17 0.87 7.06 -5.31
C VAL A 17 1.99 7.13 -4.27
N TYR A 18 1.75 6.68 -3.04
CA TYR A 18 2.73 6.73 -1.97
C TYR A 18 3.98 5.90 -2.28
N VAL A 19 3.81 4.63 -2.66
CA VAL A 19 4.93 3.72 -2.96
C VAL A 19 5.77 4.24 -4.13
N LYS A 20 5.12 4.78 -5.18
CA LYS A 20 5.80 5.40 -6.34
C LYS A 20 6.71 6.55 -5.91
N TYR A 21 6.24 7.44 -5.03
CA TYR A 21 7.03 8.60 -4.62
C TYR A 21 8.05 8.30 -3.51
N ILE A 22 7.86 7.22 -2.74
CA ILE A 22 8.83 6.77 -1.72
C ILE A 22 9.96 5.93 -2.36
N TYR A 23 9.61 4.97 -3.22
CA TYR A 23 10.55 3.95 -3.71
C TYR A 23 10.84 4.01 -5.22
N GLY A 24 10.14 4.87 -5.95
CA GLY A 24 10.25 5.00 -7.40
C GLY A 24 9.17 4.21 -8.15
N LYS A 25 8.78 4.72 -9.32
CA LYS A 25 7.73 4.14 -10.18
C LYS A 25 8.01 2.69 -10.53
N GLU A 26 9.25 2.38 -10.92
CA GLU A 26 9.66 1.04 -11.33
C GLU A 26 9.39 0.02 -10.22
N LYS A 27 9.85 0.29 -8.99
CA LYS A 27 9.62 -0.59 -7.84
C LYS A 27 8.13 -0.72 -7.52
N ALA A 28 7.37 0.36 -7.61
CA ALA A 28 5.92 0.33 -7.37
C ALA A 28 5.20 -0.58 -8.38
N GLU A 29 5.54 -0.50 -9.68
CA GLU A 29 4.93 -1.36 -10.71
C GLU A 29 5.35 -2.82 -10.55
N PHE A 30 6.63 -3.11 -10.28
CA PHE A 30 7.14 -4.48 -10.19
C PHE A 30 6.57 -5.30 -9.03
N GLN A 31 6.05 -4.65 -7.98
CA GLN A 31 5.46 -5.34 -6.84
C GLN A 31 3.94 -5.54 -6.97
N LYS A 32 3.35 -5.18 -8.12
CA LYS A 32 1.96 -5.51 -8.44
C LYS A 32 1.81 -6.99 -8.83
N PRO A 33 0.63 -7.59 -8.65
CA PRO A 33 -0.56 -6.99 -8.01
C PRO A 33 -0.39 -6.85 -6.50
N TYR A 34 -0.89 -5.74 -5.94
CA TYR A 34 -0.87 -5.57 -4.49
C TYR A 34 -1.96 -6.42 -3.83
N SER A 35 -1.61 -7.02 -2.69
CA SER A 35 -2.60 -7.59 -1.77
C SER A 35 -3.16 -6.48 -0.90
N ILE A 36 -4.45 -6.55 -0.58
CA ILE A 36 -5.14 -5.55 0.25
C ILE A 36 -6.05 -6.23 1.26
N THR A 37 -5.99 -5.75 2.50
CA THR A 37 -6.80 -6.22 3.62
C THR A 37 -7.48 -5.03 4.29
N ASP A 38 -8.76 -5.20 4.62
CA ASP A 38 -9.54 -4.26 5.42
C ASP A 38 -9.35 -4.56 6.91
N ASP A 39 -8.71 -3.64 7.64
CA ASP A 39 -8.50 -3.74 9.08
C ASP A 39 -9.30 -2.65 9.82
N ASN A 40 -10.61 -2.54 9.55
CA ASN A 40 -11.60 -1.66 10.20
C ASN A 40 -11.26 -0.15 10.18
N ALA A 41 -10.18 0.28 10.84
CA ALA A 41 -9.68 1.64 10.92
C ALA A 41 -8.69 2.01 9.80
N TYR A 42 -8.04 1.03 9.17
CA TYR A 42 -7.06 1.27 8.10
C TYR A 42 -7.12 0.20 7.00
N TRP A 43 -6.54 0.52 5.85
CA TRP A 43 -6.22 -0.42 4.79
C TRP A 43 -4.78 -0.88 4.94
N LYS A 44 -4.55 -2.19 4.94
CA LYS A 44 -3.21 -2.79 4.82
C LYS A 44 -2.98 -3.18 3.38
N ILE A 45 -1.92 -2.64 2.76
CA ILE A 45 -1.55 -2.97 1.38
C ILE A 45 -0.15 -3.55 1.37
N GLU A 46 0.03 -4.66 0.66
CA GLU A 46 1.28 -5.39 0.58
C GLU A 46 1.69 -5.63 -0.89
N GLY A 47 2.92 -5.25 -1.21
CA GLY A 47 3.58 -5.60 -2.46
C GLY A 47 4.58 -6.73 -2.23
N LYS A 48 4.60 -7.71 -3.14
CA LYS A 48 5.56 -8.82 -3.10
C LYS A 48 6.20 -8.99 -4.47
N LYS A 49 7.50 -9.33 -4.49
CA LYS A 49 8.14 -9.83 -5.72
C LYS A 49 7.83 -11.32 -5.92
N PRO A 50 7.73 -11.80 -7.16
CA PRO A 50 7.89 -13.22 -7.46
C PRO A 50 9.26 -13.71 -6.95
N GLU A 51 9.25 -14.91 -6.38
CA GLU A 51 10.08 -15.49 -5.29
C GLU A 51 11.61 -15.32 -5.24
N THR A 52 12.28 -14.60 -6.14
CA THR A 52 13.74 -14.79 -6.30
C THR A 52 14.67 -13.61 -6.00
N LEU A 53 14.26 -12.33 -6.03
CA LEU A 53 15.24 -11.23 -5.94
C LEU A 53 14.72 -9.90 -5.32
N GLY A 54 14.10 -9.92 -4.13
CA GLY A 54 14.01 -8.69 -3.34
C GLY A 54 12.99 -8.65 -2.21
N GLY A 55 12.91 -7.46 -1.62
CA GLY A 55 12.06 -7.13 -0.49
C GLY A 55 10.58 -6.96 -0.78
N ASN A 56 9.77 -7.10 0.26
CA ASN A 56 8.33 -6.80 0.26
C ASN A 56 8.11 -5.40 0.85
N PHE A 57 7.05 -4.71 0.41
CA PHE A 57 6.55 -3.55 1.16
C PHE A 57 5.21 -3.86 1.83
N THR A 58 4.99 -3.20 2.96
CA THR A 58 3.68 -3.06 3.60
C THR A 58 3.43 -1.58 3.84
N ILE A 59 2.26 -1.08 3.47
CA ILE A 59 1.79 0.27 3.80
C ILE A 59 0.44 0.20 4.49
N LEU A 60 0.30 0.97 5.57
CA LEU A 60 -0.95 1.12 6.31
C LEU A 60 -1.53 2.51 6.04
N ILE A 61 -2.76 2.57 5.54
CA ILE A 61 -3.44 3.83 5.17
C ILE A 61 -4.69 3.99 6.04
N ALA A 62 -4.75 5.04 6.86
CA ALA A 62 -5.92 5.33 7.68
C ALA A 62 -7.16 5.58 6.80
N LYS A 63 -8.28 4.92 7.12
CA LYS A 63 -9.53 5.12 6.38
C LYS A 63 -10.11 6.52 6.54
N LYS A 64 -9.85 7.15 7.69
CA LYS A 64 -10.39 8.45 8.06
C LYS A 64 -9.99 9.55 7.07
N ASP A 65 -8.72 9.64 6.73
CA ASP A 65 -8.13 10.78 6.03
C ASP A 65 -7.04 10.41 5.02
N GLY A 66 -6.75 9.11 4.83
CA GLY A 66 -5.70 8.66 3.93
C GLY A 66 -4.28 8.86 4.45
N GLN A 67 -4.11 9.21 5.74
CA GLN A 67 -2.79 9.30 6.37
C GLN A 67 -2.06 7.95 6.27
N VAL A 68 -0.80 8.01 5.86
CA VAL A 68 0.11 6.86 5.95
C VAL A 68 0.49 6.66 7.41
N LEU A 69 0.01 5.59 8.02
CA LEU A 69 0.29 5.25 9.41
C LEU A 69 1.65 4.56 9.56
N ASN A 70 2.02 3.74 8.58
CA ASN A 70 3.30 3.04 8.58
C ASN A 70 3.68 2.61 7.15
N VAL A 71 4.99 2.54 6.88
CA VAL A 71 5.57 1.93 5.68
C VAL A 71 6.75 1.06 6.10
N ILE A 72 6.66 -0.23 5.80
CA ILE A 72 7.72 -1.20 6.07
C ILE A 72 8.24 -1.70 4.73
N HIS A 73 9.57 -1.76 4.57
CA HIS A 73 10.21 -2.42 3.45
C HIS A 73 11.20 -3.44 4.00
N THR A 74 10.93 -4.73 3.81
CA THR A 74 11.88 -5.78 4.16
C THR A 74 12.93 -5.90 3.06
N LYS A 75 14.13 -6.42 3.32
CA LYS A 75 15.13 -6.71 2.29
C LYS A 75 15.09 -8.19 1.94
#